data_AF-A0A1S4ANA7-F1
#
_entry.id   AF-A0A1S4ANA7-F1
#
_cell.length_a   1.000
_cell.length_b   1.000
_cell.length_c   1.000
_cell.angle_alpha   90.00
_cell.angle_beta   90.00
_cell.angle_gamma   90.00
#
_symmetry.space_group_name_H-M   'P 1'
#
loop_
_entity.id
_entity.type
_entity.pdbx_description
1 polymer ?
#
loop_
_entity_poly.entity_id
_entity_poly.type
_entity_poly.pdbx_seq_one_letter_code
_entity_poly.pdbx_strand_id
1 'polypeptide(L)'
;MMEKADPSQKLYTRMRLWEFPDQYVVEPTDGSCGSCLEISRMDGSMKLIDEVPECSSVRVPKIQTVFGVIGMLKLLAGSYLLVITERECVGSYFGHPIFKVSSMKFFPCDHSLKNSPAEQKNMEAQFLALLNVAERTPGLYFSYDVNLTLSAQRLHDLGDESKLLPLWRQADPRFLWNNYMMEVMIDNKLDPFLLPVVQGSFHNFQSAIGKDIIDITLIARRCNRRTGTRMWRRGADSDGFVANFVESEQIIQMKGYTASFVQVRGSIPLLWNQIVDLTYKPKFEIVRIIEAPRVVERHYLDLRKKYGNVLSIDLVNKHGGEGHLSEKFANAMQHVVGEDAKYLHFDFHHICGHVHFERLSILYDQIEDFFIKNRYFLLNEKGEKVELQLGVVRTNCIDCLDRTNVTQSMLGRKMLEFQLRRLGIFDAEETISSHPNLDESFKILWANHGDDISIQYSGTPALKGDFVRYRLSCSAEIEK
;
A
#
# COMPACT_ATOMS: atom_id res chain seq x y z
N MET A 1 31.69 -8.15 -11.67
CA MET A 1 31.08 -8.88 -12.79
C MET A 1 29.67 -9.22 -12.38
N MET A 2 28.67 -8.54 -12.96
CA MET A 2 27.26 -8.86 -12.74
C MET A 2 26.98 -10.15 -13.51
N GLU A 3 26.79 -11.27 -12.80
CA GLU A 3 26.16 -12.44 -13.40
C GLU A 3 24.76 -12.01 -13.84
N LYS A 4 24.53 -12.03 -15.15
CA LYS A 4 23.20 -11.85 -15.73
C LYS A 4 22.33 -12.96 -15.17
N ALA A 5 21.33 -12.59 -14.37
CA ALA A 5 20.22 -13.49 -14.08
C ALA A 5 19.60 -13.91 -15.41
N ASP A 6 19.31 -15.20 -15.57
CA ASP A 6 18.67 -15.72 -16.77
C ASP A 6 17.30 -15.01 -16.94
N PRO A 7 17.06 -14.30 -18.06
CA PRO A 7 15.82 -13.54 -18.30
C PRO A 7 14.55 -14.41 -18.35
N SER A 8 14.65 -15.72 -18.09
CA SER A 8 13.58 -16.71 -18.18
C SER A 8 13.04 -17.22 -16.83
N GLN A 9 13.61 -16.86 -15.68
CA GLN A 9 13.13 -17.37 -14.39
C GLN A 9 11.89 -16.61 -13.90
N LYS A 10 10.73 -17.06 -14.39
CA LYS A 10 9.42 -16.65 -13.87
C LYS A 10 9.21 -17.15 -12.45
N LEU A 11 8.42 -16.40 -11.68
CA LEU A 11 8.01 -16.83 -10.34
C LEU A 11 7.15 -18.10 -10.42
N TYR A 12 7.33 -19.01 -9.47
CA TYR A 12 6.48 -20.18 -9.36
C TYR A 12 5.08 -19.80 -8.90
N THR A 13 4.07 -20.23 -9.66
CA THR A 13 2.66 -19.82 -9.48
C THR A 13 1.84 -20.81 -8.65
N ARG A 14 2.31 -22.06 -8.58
CA ARG A 14 1.69 -23.15 -7.81
C ARG A 14 2.75 -24.16 -7.39
N MET A 15 2.78 -24.49 -6.10
CA MET A 15 3.76 -25.40 -5.52
C MET A 15 3.08 -26.42 -4.58
N ARG A 16 3.77 -27.53 -4.32
CA ARG A 16 3.44 -28.49 -3.26
C ARG A 16 4.43 -28.34 -2.10
N LEU A 17 3.92 -28.14 -0.90
CA LEU A 17 4.70 -28.22 0.33
C LEU A 17 4.60 -29.64 0.89
N TRP A 18 5.74 -30.29 1.01
CA TRP A 18 5.92 -31.60 1.61
C TRP A 18 6.45 -31.43 3.03
N GLU A 19 5.72 -31.97 4.00
CA GLU A 19 6.08 -31.92 5.41
C GLU A 19 6.71 -33.25 5.86
N PHE A 20 8.04 -33.30 5.89
CA PHE A 20 8.82 -34.41 6.45
C PHE A 20 9.11 -34.19 7.94
N PRO A 21 9.49 -35.22 8.71
CA PRO A 21 9.81 -35.06 10.13
C PRO A 21 10.95 -34.08 10.42
N ASP A 22 11.94 -33.99 9.54
CA ASP A 22 13.19 -33.24 9.68
C ASP A 22 13.29 -32.02 8.77
N GLN A 23 12.44 -31.94 7.74
CA GLN A 23 12.49 -30.87 6.75
C GLN A 23 11.13 -30.53 6.12
N TYR A 24 11.12 -29.41 5.40
CA TYR A 24 10.07 -29.03 4.48
C TYR A 24 10.65 -29.00 3.07
N VAL A 25 9.90 -29.49 2.09
CA VAL A 25 10.29 -29.40 0.67
C VAL A 25 9.18 -28.68 -0.10
N VAL A 26 9.54 -27.61 -0.81
CA VAL A 26 8.63 -26.85 -1.67
C VAL A 26 8.95 -27.21 -3.12
N GLU A 27 8.03 -27.92 -3.76
CA GLU A 27 8.16 -28.40 -5.14
C GLU A 27 7.30 -27.54 -6.08
N PRO A 28 7.85 -26.95 -7.15
CA PRO A 28 7.06 -26.29 -8.18
C PRO A 28 6.19 -27.28 -8.95
N THR A 29 4.93 -26.94 -9.19
CA THR A 29 3.93 -27.82 -9.86
C THR A 29 3.15 -27.11 -10.96
N ASP A 30 3.59 -25.93 -11.36
CA ASP A 30 2.98 -25.11 -12.40
C ASP A 30 3.47 -25.45 -13.82
N GLY A 31 4.18 -26.56 -13.97
CA GLY A 31 4.75 -27.02 -15.24
C GLY A 31 6.16 -26.48 -15.53
N SER A 32 6.73 -25.68 -14.63
CA SER A 32 8.15 -25.31 -14.69
C SER A 32 9.04 -26.48 -14.25
N CYS A 33 10.11 -26.77 -15.00
CA CYS A 33 11.12 -27.79 -14.63
C CYS A 33 12.15 -27.19 -13.66
N GLY A 34 11.67 -26.67 -12.53
CA GLY A 34 12.47 -25.96 -11.54
C GLY A 34 12.92 -26.85 -10.38
N SER A 35 14.09 -26.56 -9.78
CA SER A 35 14.56 -27.21 -8.56
C SER A 35 13.60 -26.96 -7.39
N CYS A 36 13.46 -27.96 -6.53
CA CYS A 36 12.70 -27.88 -5.29
C CYS A 36 13.50 -27.12 -4.22
N LEU A 37 12.81 -26.46 -3.30
CA LEU A 37 13.41 -25.77 -2.16
C LEU A 37 13.28 -26.65 -0.90
N GLU A 38 14.41 -27.15 -0.41
CA GLU A 38 14.54 -27.84 0.86
C GLU A 38 14.79 -26.84 1.99
N ILE A 39 14.08 -27.00 3.10
CA ILE A 39 14.17 -26.14 4.29
C ILE A 39 14.28 -27.04 5.51
N SER A 40 15.41 -26.98 6.21
CA SER A 40 15.63 -27.81 7.41
C SER A 40 14.76 -27.33 8.57
N ARG A 41 14.08 -28.26 9.27
CA ARG A 41 13.35 -27.96 10.51
C ARG A 41 14.28 -27.73 11.71
N MET A 42 15.57 -28.01 11.57
CA MET A 42 16.55 -27.85 12.65
C MET A 42 16.93 -26.39 12.88
N ASP A 43 17.21 -25.66 11.80
CA ASP A 43 17.74 -24.29 11.83
C ASP A 43 17.07 -23.33 10.82
N GLY A 44 16.22 -23.85 9.92
CA GLY A 44 15.63 -23.07 8.84
C GLY A 44 16.58 -22.81 7.67
N SER A 45 17.70 -23.53 7.58
CA SER A 45 18.61 -23.47 6.42
C SER A 45 17.91 -23.91 5.14
N MET A 46 18.22 -23.23 4.03
CA MET A 46 17.55 -23.39 2.75
C MET A 46 18.53 -23.88 1.68
N LYS A 47 18.14 -24.86 0.87
CA LYS A 47 18.93 -25.38 -0.25
C LYS A 47 18.03 -25.74 -1.43
N LEU A 48 18.59 -25.69 -2.63
CA LEU A 48 17.92 -26.20 -3.83
C LEU A 48 18.29 -27.68 -4.02
N ILE A 49 17.28 -28.50 -4.28
CA ILE A 49 17.40 -29.92 -4.60
C ILE A 49 16.69 -30.21 -5.92
N ASP A 50 17.18 -31.17 -6.69
CA ASP A 50 16.62 -31.46 -8.01
C ASP A 50 15.33 -32.30 -7.93
N GLU A 51 15.25 -33.20 -6.94
CA GLU A 51 14.11 -34.11 -6.77
C GLU A 51 13.64 -34.15 -5.30
N VAL A 52 12.35 -34.40 -5.10
CA VAL A 52 11.77 -34.59 -3.77
C VAL A 52 12.36 -35.88 -3.16
N PRO A 53 12.86 -35.86 -1.92
CA PRO A 53 13.49 -37.03 -1.29
C PRO A 53 12.57 -38.25 -1.27
N GLU A 54 13.14 -39.43 -1.59
CA GLU A 54 12.41 -40.69 -1.56
C GLU A 54 11.86 -40.98 -0.16
N CYS A 55 10.56 -41.26 -0.09
CA CYS A 55 9.86 -41.48 1.17
C CYS A 55 10.17 -42.87 1.73
N SER A 56 11.28 -43.00 2.44
CA SER A 56 11.83 -44.29 2.94
C SER A 56 11.27 -44.77 4.29
N SER A 57 10.20 -44.15 4.83
CA SER A 57 9.68 -44.49 6.16
C SER A 57 8.15 -44.62 6.26
N VAL A 58 7.71 -45.34 7.31
CA VAL A 58 6.34 -45.80 7.67
C VAL A 58 5.26 -44.69 7.76
N ARG A 59 5.63 -43.41 7.63
CA ARG A 59 4.68 -42.27 7.70
C ARG A 59 4.69 -41.48 6.39
N VAL A 60 3.53 -41.42 5.76
CA VAL A 60 3.27 -40.59 4.58
C VAL A 60 3.42 -39.11 4.96
N PRO A 61 4.26 -38.32 4.28
CA PRO A 61 4.42 -36.90 4.55
C PRO A 61 3.09 -36.19 4.27
N LYS A 62 2.80 -35.16 5.06
CA LYS A 62 1.63 -34.33 4.79
C LYS A 62 1.95 -33.44 3.59
N ILE A 63 1.07 -33.44 2.60
CA ILE A 63 1.21 -32.66 1.37
C ILE A 63 0.11 -31.62 1.33
N GLN A 64 0.48 -30.38 1.02
CA GLN A 64 -0.49 -29.30 0.80
C GLN A 64 -0.08 -28.45 -0.40
N THR A 65 -1.07 -27.88 -1.10
CA THR A 65 -0.80 -26.91 -2.17
C THR A 65 -0.52 -25.55 -1.53
N VAL A 66 0.48 -24.84 -2.05
CA VAL A 66 0.81 -23.47 -1.68
C VAL A 66 0.98 -22.62 -2.94
N PHE A 67 0.72 -21.32 -2.82
CA PHE A 67 0.72 -20.39 -3.95
C PHE A 67 1.87 -19.38 -3.92
N GLY A 68 2.66 -19.36 -2.84
CA GLY A 68 3.78 -18.44 -2.71
C GLY A 68 4.52 -18.69 -1.40
N VAL A 69 5.84 -18.50 -1.44
CA VAL A 69 6.66 -18.43 -0.23
C VAL A 69 6.82 -16.96 0.11
N ILE A 70 6.28 -16.53 1.25
CA ILE A 70 6.38 -15.12 1.68
C ILE A 70 7.79 -14.84 2.20
N GLY A 71 8.37 -15.79 2.93
CA GLY A 71 9.74 -15.71 3.43
C GLY A 71 9.97 -16.47 4.72
N MET A 72 11.13 -16.23 5.32
CA MET A 72 11.56 -16.80 6.59
C MET A 72 11.61 -15.71 7.66
N LEU A 73 10.91 -15.94 8.78
CA LEU A 73 10.94 -15.06 9.93
C LEU A 73 11.82 -15.68 11.02
N LYS A 74 12.90 -14.99 11.38
CA LYS A 74 13.77 -15.38 12.50
C LYS A 74 13.32 -14.67 13.77
N LEU A 75 12.91 -15.45 14.76
CA LEU A 75 12.63 -14.98 16.12
C LEU A 75 13.83 -15.26 17.03
N LEU A 76 13.72 -14.97 18.34
CA LEU A 76 14.82 -15.11 19.29
C LEU A 76 15.46 -16.50 19.28
N ALA A 77 14.63 -17.53 19.04
CA ALA A 77 15.02 -18.90 19.21
C ALA A 77 14.68 -19.73 17.95
N GLY A 78 13.49 -19.53 17.34
CA GLY A 78 13.03 -20.29 16.19
C GLY A 78 13.06 -19.54 14.86
N SER A 79 13.21 -20.29 13.77
CA SER A 79 12.97 -19.83 12.40
C SER A 79 11.58 -20.29 11.95
N TYR A 80 10.83 -19.45 11.26
CA TYR A 80 9.46 -19.76 10.82
C TYR A 80 9.27 -19.45 9.34
N LEU A 81 8.92 -20.48 8.57
CA LEU A 81 8.58 -20.34 7.17
C LEU A 81 7.13 -19.87 7.03
N LEU A 82 6.90 -18.78 6.30
CA LEU A 82 5.55 -18.28 6.00
C LEU A 82 5.21 -18.55 4.54
N VAL A 83 4.08 -19.21 4.30
CA VAL A 83 3.58 -19.55 2.96
C VAL A 83 2.13 -19.11 2.76
N ILE A 84 1.77 -18.84 1.51
CA ILE A 84 0.39 -18.55 1.08
C ILE A 84 -0.29 -19.88 0.78
N THR A 85 -1.32 -20.23 1.53
CA THR A 85 -2.11 -21.46 1.36
C THR A 85 -3.30 -21.25 0.44
N GLU A 86 -3.90 -20.06 0.43
CA GLU A 86 -5.04 -19.71 -0.40
C GLU A 86 -4.92 -18.29 -0.95
N ARG A 87 -5.38 -18.09 -2.19
CA ARG A 87 -5.40 -16.79 -2.88
C ARG A 87 -6.68 -16.64 -3.69
N GLU A 88 -7.11 -15.40 -3.88
CA GLU A 88 -8.26 -15.03 -4.71
C GLU A 88 -7.82 -14.07 -5.82
N CYS A 89 -8.28 -14.28 -7.06
CA CYS A 89 -8.04 -13.35 -8.15
C CYS A 89 -9.04 -12.20 -8.05
N VAL A 90 -8.57 -10.99 -7.75
CA VAL A 90 -9.44 -9.82 -7.48
C VAL A 90 -9.57 -8.86 -8.66
N GLY A 91 -8.77 -9.05 -9.71
CA GLY A 91 -8.83 -8.25 -10.93
C GLY A 91 -7.55 -8.38 -11.75
N SER A 92 -7.34 -7.43 -12.65
CA SER A 92 -6.14 -7.35 -13.47
C SER A 92 -5.56 -5.94 -13.49
N TYR A 93 -4.25 -5.83 -13.62
CA TYR A 93 -3.53 -4.58 -13.80
C TYR A 93 -2.61 -4.72 -15.00
N PHE A 94 -2.80 -3.88 -16.03
CA PHE A 94 -2.10 -4.01 -17.32
C PHE A 94 -2.20 -5.42 -17.95
N GLY A 95 -3.35 -6.08 -17.81
CA GLY A 95 -3.58 -7.43 -18.32
C GLY A 95 -2.98 -8.55 -17.47
N HIS A 96 -2.26 -8.23 -16.40
CA HIS A 96 -1.72 -9.21 -15.46
C HIS A 96 -2.67 -9.43 -14.28
N PRO A 97 -2.91 -10.68 -13.87
CA PRO A 97 -3.84 -10.97 -12.78
C PRO A 97 -3.27 -10.52 -11.43
N ILE A 98 -4.14 -9.95 -10.60
CA ILE A 98 -3.83 -9.50 -9.25
C ILE A 98 -4.50 -10.43 -8.25
N PHE A 99 -3.73 -10.90 -7.29
CA PHE A 99 -4.19 -11.84 -6.28
C PHE A 99 -4.20 -11.20 -4.89
N LYS A 100 -5.26 -11.48 -4.15
CA LYS A 100 -5.38 -11.21 -2.71
C LYS A 100 -5.02 -12.49 -1.95
N VAL A 101 -4.21 -12.35 -0.89
CA VAL A 101 -3.91 -13.46 0.02
C VAL A 101 -5.16 -13.71 0.88
N SER A 102 -5.76 -14.90 0.75
CA SER A 102 -6.93 -15.30 1.53
C SER A 102 -6.54 -16.03 2.81
N SER A 103 -5.49 -16.84 2.74
CA SER A 103 -4.95 -17.57 3.89
C SER A 103 -3.44 -17.73 3.76
N MET A 104 -2.75 -17.64 4.91
CA MET A 104 -1.33 -17.89 5.05
C MET A 104 -1.07 -18.65 6.33
N LYS A 105 0.06 -19.36 6.38
CA LYS A 105 0.39 -20.22 7.51
C LYS A 105 1.89 -20.24 7.81
N PHE A 106 2.23 -20.18 9.10
CA PHE A 106 3.59 -20.40 9.58
C PHE A 106 3.90 -21.88 9.78
N PHE A 107 5.13 -22.24 9.42
CA PHE A 107 5.71 -23.56 9.58
C PHE A 107 6.99 -23.44 10.44
N PRO A 108 6.99 -23.99 11.67
CA PRO A 108 8.11 -23.86 12.59
C PRO A 108 9.31 -24.70 12.15
N CYS A 109 10.48 -24.09 12.15
CA CYS A 109 11.79 -24.71 11.99
C CYS A 109 12.57 -24.58 13.31
N ASP A 110 12.01 -25.15 14.37
CA ASP A 110 12.39 -24.92 15.76
C ASP A 110 12.92 -26.18 16.47
N HIS A 111 13.31 -27.22 15.73
CA HIS A 111 13.71 -28.48 16.37
C HIS A 111 14.93 -28.35 17.27
N SER A 112 15.80 -27.38 17.01
CA SER A 112 16.91 -27.00 17.91
C SER A 112 16.43 -26.48 19.27
N LEU A 113 15.22 -25.92 19.38
CA LEU A 113 14.63 -25.38 20.61
C LEU A 113 14.12 -26.42 21.59
N LYS A 114 13.94 -27.67 21.16
CA LYS A 114 13.59 -28.76 22.07
C LYS A 114 14.63 -28.88 23.21
N ASN A 115 15.88 -28.50 22.94
CA ASN A 115 16.99 -28.52 23.89
C ASN A 115 17.27 -27.17 24.59
N SER A 116 16.51 -26.12 24.29
CA SER A 116 16.72 -24.78 24.85
C SER A 116 16.20 -24.61 26.29
N PRO A 117 16.72 -23.62 27.05
CA PRO A 117 16.24 -23.26 28.39
C PRO A 117 14.75 -22.97 28.45
N ALA A 118 14.12 -23.22 29.62
CA ALA A 118 12.68 -23.06 29.82
C ALA A 118 12.19 -21.61 29.58
N GLU A 119 13.01 -20.60 29.88
CA GLU A 119 12.69 -19.19 29.65
C GLU A 119 12.52 -18.88 28.15
N GLN A 120 13.40 -19.42 27.29
CA GLN A 120 13.30 -19.26 25.84
C GLN A 120 12.03 -19.92 25.30
N LYS A 121 11.67 -21.11 25.81
CA LYS A 121 10.43 -21.80 25.44
C LYS A 121 9.18 -20.99 25.81
N ASN A 122 9.19 -20.32 26.97
CA ASN A 122 8.07 -19.46 27.39
C ASN A 122 7.94 -18.21 26.52
N MET A 123 9.05 -17.54 26.16
CA MET A 123 9.01 -16.41 25.22
C MET A 123 8.53 -16.85 23.83
N GLU A 124 8.98 -18.02 23.37
CA GLU A 124 8.56 -18.56 22.08
C GLU A 124 7.07 -18.85 22.03
N ALA A 125 6.49 -19.38 23.11
CA ALA A 125 5.05 -19.58 23.22
C ALA A 125 4.26 -18.25 23.08
N GLN A 126 4.79 -17.15 23.60
CA GLN A 126 4.19 -15.83 23.42
C GLN A 126 4.31 -15.34 21.97
N PHE A 127 5.45 -15.58 21.31
CA PHE A 127 5.59 -15.24 19.90
C PHE A 127 4.69 -16.07 18.99
N LEU A 128 4.50 -17.37 19.26
CA LEU A 128 3.56 -18.21 18.52
C LEU A 128 2.14 -17.63 18.55
N ALA A 129 1.71 -17.08 19.70
CA ALA A 129 0.43 -16.39 19.79
C ALA A 129 0.36 -15.14 18.89
N LEU A 130 1.45 -14.38 18.78
CA LEU A 130 1.56 -13.24 17.85
C LEU A 130 1.60 -13.68 16.39
N LEU A 131 2.25 -14.81 16.07
CA LEU A 131 2.27 -15.36 14.72
C LEU A 131 0.87 -15.76 14.25
N ASN A 132 0.04 -16.35 15.13
CA ASN A 132 -1.36 -16.64 14.82
C ASN A 132 -2.18 -15.37 14.49
N VAL A 133 -1.84 -14.23 15.08
CA VAL A 133 -2.45 -12.93 14.73
C VAL A 133 -1.89 -12.43 13.40
N ALA A 134 -0.58 -12.59 13.19
CA ALA A 134 0.07 -12.21 11.94
C ALA A 134 -0.48 -12.99 10.74
N GLU A 135 -0.87 -14.26 10.87
CA GLU A 135 -1.54 -15.06 9.83
C GLU A 135 -2.87 -14.45 9.35
N ARG A 136 -3.50 -13.61 10.17
CA ARG A 136 -4.76 -12.93 9.85
C ARG A 136 -4.56 -11.50 9.35
N THR A 137 -3.33 -11.13 8.99
CA THR A 137 -3.03 -9.79 8.46
C THR A 137 -3.88 -9.52 7.21
N PRO A 138 -4.77 -8.52 7.22
CA PRO A 138 -5.63 -8.23 6.09
C PRO A 138 -4.90 -7.39 5.03
N GLY A 139 -5.45 -7.41 3.81
CA GLY A 139 -5.08 -6.49 2.75
C GLY A 139 -3.71 -6.77 2.12
N LEU A 140 -3.31 -8.03 2.01
CA LEU A 140 -2.09 -8.44 1.31
C LEU A 140 -2.42 -8.79 -0.14
N TYR A 141 -1.68 -8.19 -1.08
CA TYR A 141 -1.87 -8.35 -2.51
C TYR A 141 -0.53 -8.60 -3.21
N PHE A 142 -0.56 -9.36 -4.30
CA PHE A 142 0.61 -9.64 -5.13
C PHE A 142 0.21 -9.96 -6.57
N SER A 143 1.21 -10.01 -7.46
CA SER A 143 1.10 -10.59 -8.79
C SER A 143 2.38 -11.36 -9.10
N TYR A 144 2.28 -12.39 -9.94
CA TYR A 144 3.44 -13.14 -10.41
C TYR A 144 4.16 -12.45 -11.58
N ASP A 145 3.47 -11.54 -12.26
CA ASP A 145 3.91 -10.98 -13.54
C ASP A 145 4.20 -9.48 -13.49
N VAL A 146 3.58 -8.73 -12.58
CA VAL A 146 3.72 -7.28 -12.48
C VAL A 146 4.10 -6.80 -11.09
N ASN A 147 4.95 -5.78 -11.03
CA ASN A 147 5.39 -5.18 -9.78
C ASN A 147 4.36 -4.18 -9.24
N LEU A 148 3.62 -4.61 -8.21
CA LEU A 148 2.62 -3.79 -7.53
C LEU A 148 3.19 -2.72 -6.59
N THR A 149 4.49 -2.73 -6.30
CA THR A 149 5.09 -1.73 -5.39
C THR A 149 5.32 -0.37 -6.06
N LEU A 150 5.27 -0.31 -7.39
CA LEU A 150 5.50 0.90 -8.19
C LEU A 150 4.18 1.45 -8.73
N SER A 151 4.13 2.78 -8.92
CA SER A 151 3.06 3.41 -9.69
C SER A 151 3.23 3.14 -11.19
N ALA A 152 2.17 3.28 -11.97
CA ALA A 152 2.19 3.14 -13.43
C ALA A 152 3.28 3.99 -14.09
N GLN A 153 3.44 5.24 -13.65
CA GLN A 153 4.51 6.12 -14.14
C GLN A 153 5.90 5.55 -13.84
N ARG A 154 6.17 5.12 -12.60
CA ARG A 154 7.47 4.55 -12.21
C ARG A 154 7.75 3.22 -12.91
N LEU A 155 6.71 2.40 -13.10
CA LEU A 155 6.79 1.14 -13.83
C LEU A 155 7.16 1.37 -15.29
N HIS A 156 6.57 2.40 -15.93
CA HIS A 156 6.90 2.81 -17.30
C HIS A 156 8.32 3.36 -17.41
N ASP A 157 8.75 4.14 -16.41
CA ASP A 157 10.09 4.73 -16.33
C ASP A 157 11.20 3.71 -16.04
N LEU A 158 10.88 2.45 -15.72
CA LEU A 158 11.89 1.41 -15.61
C LEU A 158 12.60 1.23 -16.96
N GLY A 159 13.92 1.37 -16.94
CA GLY A 159 14.75 1.04 -18.10
C GLY A 159 14.63 -0.44 -18.48
N ASP A 160 14.91 -0.75 -19.75
CA ASP A 160 14.73 -2.11 -20.28
C ASP A 160 15.58 -3.15 -19.53
N GLU A 161 16.78 -2.77 -19.07
CA GLU A 161 17.61 -3.64 -18.21
C GLU A 161 16.94 -3.94 -16.87
N SER A 162 16.28 -2.96 -16.25
CA SER A 162 15.59 -3.13 -14.97
C SER A 162 14.36 -4.03 -15.12
N LYS A 163 13.67 -4.00 -16.28
CA LYS A 163 12.52 -4.87 -16.56
C LYS A 163 12.90 -6.35 -16.66
N LEU A 164 14.15 -6.66 -17.01
CA LEU A 164 14.67 -8.03 -17.06
C LEU A 164 15.03 -8.59 -15.68
N LEU A 165 15.13 -7.74 -14.65
CA LEU A 165 15.44 -8.19 -13.29
C LEU A 165 14.23 -8.91 -12.67
N PRO A 166 14.44 -9.80 -11.68
CA PRO A 166 13.34 -10.35 -10.88
C PRO A 166 12.49 -9.24 -10.22
N LEU A 167 11.17 -9.49 -10.06
CA LEU A 167 10.24 -8.48 -9.55
C LEU A 167 10.66 -7.87 -8.21
N TRP A 168 11.27 -8.66 -7.32
CA TRP A 168 11.73 -8.19 -6.02
C TRP A 168 12.88 -7.17 -6.12
N ARG A 169 13.73 -7.23 -7.16
CA ARG A 169 14.81 -6.26 -7.40
C ARG A 169 14.28 -4.96 -7.99
N GLN A 170 13.18 -5.04 -8.72
CA GLN A 170 12.47 -3.87 -9.25
C GLN A 170 11.65 -3.15 -8.17
N ALA A 171 11.34 -3.84 -7.06
CA ALA A 171 10.40 -3.37 -6.06
C ALA A 171 10.88 -2.12 -5.31
N ASP A 172 9.94 -1.23 -4.98
CA ASP A 172 10.19 -0.17 -4.01
C ASP A 172 10.17 -0.77 -2.60
N PRO A 173 11.29 -0.75 -1.85
CA PRO A 173 11.38 -1.37 -0.53
C PRO A 173 10.37 -0.81 0.47
N ARG A 174 9.83 0.40 0.26
CA ARG A 174 8.82 1.01 1.13
C ARG A 174 7.50 0.26 1.12
N PHE A 175 7.13 -0.31 -0.02
CA PHE A 175 5.84 -0.95 -0.22
C PHE A 175 5.96 -2.48 -0.23
N LEU A 176 7.18 -2.99 -0.08
CA LEU A 176 7.48 -4.41 -0.01
C LEU A 176 7.26 -4.95 1.41
N TRP A 177 6.06 -5.42 1.70
CA TRP A 177 5.66 -5.83 3.05
C TRP A 177 6.52 -6.95 3.61
N ASN A 178 6.87 -7.95 2.78
CA ASN A 178 7.68 -9.09 3.17
C ASN A 178 9.20 -8.89 3.00
N ASN A 179 9.67 -7.65 2.84
CA ASN A 179 11.09 -7.36 2.57
C ASN A 179 12.05 -8.05 3.56
N TYR A 180 11.80 -7.91 4.87
CA TYR A 180 12.62 -8.54 5.90
C TYR A 180 12.61 -10.07 5.82
N MET A 181 11.45 -10.67 5.56
CA MET A 181 11.32 -12.13 5.49
C MET A 181 12.01 -12.73 4.26
N MET A 182 12.22 -11.94 3.22
CA MET A 182 12.91 -12.36 2.00
C MET A 182 14.43 -12.34 2.11
N GLU A 183 15.03 -11.67 3.10
CA GLU A 183 16.50 -11.51 3.22
C GLU A 183 17.24 -12.85 3.16
N VAL A 184 16.77 -13.84 3.92
CA VAL A 184 17.37 -15.19 3.94
C VAL A 184 17.28 -15.87 2.58
N MET A 185 16.19 -15.67 1.85
CA MET A 185 15.99 -16.26 0.53
C MET A 185 16.83 -15.58 -0.55
N ILE A 186 17.01 -14.25 -0.42
CA ILE A 186 17.89 -13.45 -1.30
C ILE A 186 19.34 -13.93 -1.14
N ASP A 187 19.81 -14.12 0.09
CA ASP A 187 21.17 -14.60 0.37
C ASP A 187 21.43 -15.99 -0.24
N ASN A 188 20.40 -16.83 -0.30
CA ASN A 188 20.46 -18.17 -0.91
C ASN A 188 20.15 -18.18 -2.43
N LYS A 189 20.04 -17.01 -3.07
CA LYS A 189 19.78 -16.86 -4.52
C LYS A 189 18.50 -17.58 -5.01
N LEU A 190 17.42 -17.52 -4.24
CA LEU A 190 16.16 -18.23 -4.53
C LEU A 190 15.18 -17.39 -5.38
N ASP A 191 15.67 -16.77 -6.46
CA ASP A 191 14.92 -15.79 -7.26
C ASP A 191 13.49 -16.23 -7.69
N PRO A 192 13.26 -17.47 -8.18
CA PRO A 192 11.92 -17.94 -8.57
C PRO A 192 10.90 -18.04 -7.42
N PHE A 193 11.37 -18.09 -6.16
CA PHE A 193 10.52 -18.17 -4.97
C PHE A 193 10.26 -16.79 -4.33
N LEU A 194 11.01 -15.75 -4.72
CA LEU A 194 10.97 -14.42 -4.13
C LEU A 194 9.77 -13.61 -4.65
N LEU A 195 8.60 -13.82 -4.04
CA LEU A 195 7.35 -13.15 -4.38
C LEU A 195 7.19 -11.81 -3.63
N PRO A 196 7.16 -10.65 -4.32
CA PRO A 196 6.87 -9.37 -3.67
C PRO A 196 5.41 -9.29 -3.23
N VAL A 197 5.17 -8.99 -1.95
CA VAL A 197 3.83 -8.78 -1.39
C VAL A 197 3.68 -7.34 -0.93
N VAL A 198 2.56 -6.71 -1.30
CA VAL A 198 2.17 -5.36 -0.88
C VAL A 198 1.06 -5.45 0.15
N GLN A 199 1.10 -4.58 1.18
CA GLN A 199 -0.05 -4.34 2.05
C GLN A 199 -0.79 -3.08 1.60
N GLY A 200 -2.12 -3.14 1.47
CA GLY A 200 -2.94 -1.99 1.10
C GLY A 200 -4.32 -2.39 0.60
N SER A 201 -4.78 -1.85 -0.52
CA SER A 201 -6.08 -2.20 -1.10
C SER A 201 -6.03 -2.24 -2.62
N PHE A 202 -6.87 -3.07 -3.21
CA PHE A 202 -7.03 -3.18 -4.65
C PHE A 202 -8.50 -3.34 -4.94
N HIS A 203 -9.06 -2.40 -5.71
CA HIS A 203 -10.44 -2.47 -6.17
C HIS A 203 -10.51 -1.97 -7.60
N ASN A 204 -11.38 -2.57 -8.41
CA ASN A 204 -11.66 -2.11 -9.76
C ASN A 204 -13.15 -2.22 -10.08
N PHE A 205 -13.60 -1.45 -11.07
CA PHE A 205 -14.91 -1.62 -11.67
C PHE A 205 -14.89 -1.14 -13.13
N GLN A 206 -15.82 -1.66 -13.91
CA GLN A 206 -16.06 -1.20 -15.28
C GLN A 206 -17.38 -0.46 -15.35
N SER A 207 -17.43 0.61 -16.13
CA SER A 207 -18.65 1.39 -16.36
C SER A 207 -18.77 1.79 -17.82
N ALA A 208 -19.99 1.76 -18.34
CA ALA A 208 -20.29 2.17 -19.70
C ALA A 208 -20.78 3.62 -19.72
N ILE A 209 -20.12 4.47 -20.51
CA ILE A 209 -20.52 5.86 -20.76
C ILE A 209 -20.81 5.98 -22.25
N GLY A 210 -22.10 6.03 -22.60
CA GLY A 210 -22.52 5.98 -24.01
C GLY A 210 -22.11 4.67 -24.68
N LYS A 211 -21.18 4.74 -25.64
CA LYS A 211 -20.64 3.56 -26.36
C LYS A 211 -19.32 3.06 -25.79
N ASP A 212 -18.72 3.81 -24.89
CA ASP A 212 -17.37 3.57 -24.40
C ASP A 212 -17.42 2.84 -23.06
N ILE A 213 -16.54 1.86 -22.89
CA ILE A 213 -16.36 1.14 -21.62
C ILE A 213 -15.08 1.66 -20.99
N ILE A 214 -15.19 2.14 -19.76
CA ILE A 214 -14.06 2.59 -18.95
C ILE A 214 -13.79 1.59 -17.84
N ASP A 215 -12.52 1.26 -17.64
CA ASP A 215 -12.05 0.48 -16.49
C ASP A 215 -11.37 1.44 -15.51
N ILE A 216 -11.86 1.47 -14.28
CA ILE A 216 -11.29 2.27 -13.20
C ILE A 216 -10.75 1.33 -12.13
N THR A 217 -9.46 1.46 -11.84
CA THR A 217 -8.77 0.72 -10.80
C THR A 217 -8.21 1.67 -9.75
N LEU A 218 -8.36 1.34 -8.46
CA LEU A 218 -7.79 2.07 -7.34
C LEU A 218 -6.90 1.13 -6.52
N ILE A 219 -5.61 1.47 -6.47
CA ILE A 219 -4.59 0.73 -5.74
C ILE A 219 -4.08 1.58 -4.58
N ALA A 220 -4.01 1.00 -3.40
CA ALA A 220 -3.35 1.60 -2.24
C ALA A 220 -2.14 0.77 -1.84
N ARG A 221 -1.01 1.45 -1.59
CA ARG A 221 0.23 0.84 -1.12
C ARG A 221 0.61 1.46 0.21
N ARG A 222 0.64 0.66 1.27
CA ARG A 222 1.02 1.10 2.62
C ARG A 222 2.52 0.94 2.85
N CYS A 223 3.15 1.97 3.38
CA CYS A 223 4.57 1.96 3.68
C CYS A 223 4.89 1.09 4.91
N ASN A 224 5.93 0.26 4.80
CA ASN A 224 6.41 -0.63 5.86
C ASN A 224 7.40 0.04 6.85
N ARG A 225 7.91 1.25 6.56
CA ARG A 225 9.01 1.86 7.34
C ARG A 225 8.64 2.28 8.76
N ARG A 226 7.38 2.68 8.97
CA ARG A 226 6.87 3.13 10.29
C ARG A 226 5.46 2.60 10.54
N THR A 227 5.32 1.29 10.46
CA THR A 227 4.06 0.61 10.77
C THR A 227 3.84 0.53 12.29
N GLY A 228 2.57 0.44 12.66
CA GLY A 228 2.15 0.09 14.00
C GLY A 228 0.70 0.45 14.25
N THR A 229 0.25 0.15 15.46
CA THR A 229 -1.13 0.35 15.88
C THR A 229 -1.42 1.83 16.09
N ARG A 230 -2.67 2.21 15.82
CA ARG A 230 -3.21 3.54 16.15
C ARG A 230 -2.91 3.89 17.61
N MET A 231 -2.66 5.18 17.87
CA MET A 231 -2.20 5.75 19.15
C MET A 231 -0.73 5.43 19.50
N TRP A 232 -0.26 4.20 19.29
CA TRP A 232 1.11 3.79 19.64
C TRP A 232 2.16 4.25 18.62
N ARG A 233 1.80 4.31 17.34
CA ARG A 233 2.67 4.83 16.27
C ARG A 233 1.99 5.98 15.54
N ARG A 234 2.38 7.20 15.93
CA ARG A 234 1.99 8.46 15.29
C ARG A 234 3.24 9.29 14.96
N GLY A 235 3.03 10.32 14.15
CA GLY A 235 4.10 11.22 13.74
C GLY A 235 5.17 10.57 12.87
N ALA A 236 6.33 11.20 12.83
CA ALA A 236 7.52 10.74 12.15
C ALA A 236 8.59 10.20 13.13
N ASP A 237 9.55 9.45 12.60
CA ASP A 237 10.86 9.28 13.23
C ASP A 237 11.83 10.43 12.90
N SER A 238 13.03 10.37 13.47
CA SER A 238 14.14 11.28 13.20
C SER A 238 14.61 11.29 11.74
N ASP A 239 14.31 10.24 10.98
CA ASP A 239 14.67 10.13 9.56
C ASP A 239 13.60 10.68 8.62
N GLY A 240 12.45 11.09 9.17
CA GLY A 240 11.35 11.69 8.42
C GLY A 240 10.38 10.67 7.84
N PHE A 241 10.42 9.40 8.26
CA PHE A 241 9.39 8.44 7.88
C PHE A 241 8.18 8.60 8.78
N VAL A 242 7.02 8.84 8.16
CA VAL A 242 5.76 9.06 8.88
C VAL A 242 4.99 7.76 9.07
N ALA A 243 4.29 7.67 10.19
CA ALA A 243 3.36 6.58 10.44
C ALA A 243 2.19 6.62 9.45
N ASN A 244 1.66 5.44 9.14
CA ASN A 244 0.51 5.26 8.25
C ASN A 244 0.65 5.95 6.88
N PHE A 245 1.86 5.99 6.31
CA PHE A 245 2.06 6.51 4.96
C PHE A 245 1.44 5.57 3.93
N VAL A 246 0.57 6.10 3.06
CA VAL A 246 -0.12 5.34 2.01
C VAL A 246 -0.04 6.12 0.71
N GLU A 247 0.34 5.45 -0.37
CA GLU A 247 0.23 5.93 -1.75
C GLU A 247 -1.05 5.36 -2.35
N SER A 248 -1.97 6.22 -2.77
CA SER A 248 -3.22 5.84 -3.45
C SER A 248 -3.10 6.24 -4.91
N GLU A 249 -3.29 5.29 -5.82
CA GLU A 249 -3.20 5.48 -7.25
C GLU A 249 -4.50 5.08 -7.93
N GLN A 250 -5.09 6.03 -8.64
CA GLN A 250 -6.27 5.84 -9.46
C GLN A 250 -5.82 5.69 -10.91
N ILE A 251 -6.18 4.58 -11.54
CA ILE A 251 -5.85 4.24 -12.92
C ILE A 251 -7.15 4.16 -13.73
N ILE A 252 -7.11 4.70 -14.94
CA ILE A 252 -8.19 4.60 -15.93
C ILE A 252 -7.61 3.94 -17.17
N GLN A 253 -8.28 2.90 -17.65
CA GLN A 253 -7.95 2.26 -18.93
C GLN A 253 -9.15 2.30 -19.85
N MET A 254 -8.94 2.81 -21.07
CA MET A 254 -9.97 2.88 -22.10
C MET A 254 -9.34 3.03 -23.48
N LYS A 255 -9.84 2.27 -24.48
CA LYS A 255 -9.42 2.40 -25.89
C LYS A 255 -7.89 2.37 -26.08
N GLY A 256 -7.16 1.63 -25.24
CA GLY A 256 -5.70 1.59 -25.25
C GLY A 256 -4.99 2.75 -24.55
N TYR A 257 -5.71 3.82 -24.18
CA TYR A 257 -5.17 4.85 -23.28
C TYR A 257 -5.10 4.33 -21.86
N THR A 258 -4.02 4.71 -21.15
CA THR A 258 -3.91 4.50 -19.70
C THR A 258 -3.56 5.80 -19.02
N ALA A 259 -4.42 6.27 -18.12
CA ALA A 259 -4.14 7.40 -17.24
C ALA A 259 -3.91 6.92 -15.81
N SER A 260 -2.95 7.51 -15.10
CA SER A 260 -2.71 7.25 -13.67
C SER A 260 -2.56 8.56 -12.91
N PHE A 261 -3.19 8.62 -11.73
CA PHE A 261 -3.10 9.73 -10.79
C PHE A 261 -2.77 9.22 -9.40
N VAL A 262 -1.64 9.68 -8.87
CA VAL A 262 -1.13 9.31 -7.56
C VAL A 262 -1.39 10.43 -6.55
N GLN A 263 -1.85 10.06 -5.35
CA GLN A 263 -1.94 10.92 -4.18
C GLN A 263 -1.31 10.20 -2.98
N VAL A 264 -0.85 10.95 -1.98
CA VAL A 264 -0.28 10.36 -0.77
C VAL A 264 -0.98 10.85 0.48
N ARG A 265 -1.05 10.00 1.50
CA ARG A 265 -1.48 10.38 2.85
C ARG A 265 -0.53 9.82 3.90
N GLY A 266 -0.53 10.42 5.08
CA GLY A 266 0.28 9.94 6.19
C GLY A 266 0.20 10.87 7.38
N SER A 267 0.70 10.39 8.53
CA SER A 267 0.69 11.18 9.76
C SER A 267 1.44 12.51 9.61
N ILE A 268 1.13 13.46 10.49
CA ILE A 268 1.79 14.77 10.53
C ILE A 268 3.28 14.55 10.78
N PRO A 269 4.20 15.11 9.96
CA PRO A 269 5.62 14.77 9.94
C PRO A 269 6.40 15.46 11.07
N LEU A 270 5.91 15.32 12.29
CA LEU A 270 6.53 15.80 13.52
C LEU A 270 6.85 14.61 14.42
N LEU A 271 7.81 14.74 15.34
CA LEU A 271 7.97 13.76 16.41
C LEU A 271 6.90 14.04 17.47
N TRP A 272 5.83 13.26 17.49
CA TRP A 272 4.79 13.39 18.50
C TRP A 272 4.21 12.03 18.86
N ASN A 273 3.74 11.93 20.09
CA ASN A 273 3.05 10.75 20.59
C ASN A 273 1.69 11.15 21.15
N GLN A 274 0.84 10.14 21.31
CA GLN A 274 -0.42 10.25 22.03
C GLN A 274 -0.50 9.01 22.92
N ILE A 275 0.14 9.10 24.08
CA ILE A 275 0.22 7.98 25.01
C ILE A 275 -1.20 7.67 25.49
N VAL A 276 -1.62 6.41 25.34
CA VAL A 276 -2.94 5.97 25.77
C VAL A 276 -2.99 5.95 27.31
N ASP A 277 -3.93 6.69 27.88
CA ASP A 277 -4.26 6.68 29.30
C ASP A 277 -5.75 6.38 29.51
N LEU A 278 -6.23 6.42 30.75
CA LEU A 278 -7.65 6.22 31.07
C LEU A 278 -8.55 7.42 30.69
N THR A 279 -8.00 8.47 30.05
CA THR A 279 -8.78 9.63 29.66
C THR A 279 -9.48 9.41 28.33
N TYR A 280 -10.64 10.05 28.16
CA TYR A 280 -11.44 9.93 26.94
C TYR A 280 -10.71 10.40 25.67
N LYS A 281 -9.88 11.44 25.78
CA LYS A 281 -9.01 11.93 24.69
C LYS A 281 -7.60 12.20 25.25
N PRO A 282 -6.67 11.26 25.08
CA PRO A 282 -5.31 11.44 25.56
C PRO A 282 -4.63 12.65 24.91
N LYS A 283 -3.78 13.33 25.67
CA LYS A 283 -3.10 14.56 25.22
C LYS A 283 -2.03 14.24 24.17
N PHE A 284 -1.75 15.23 23.31
CA PHE A 284 -0.65 15.16 22.37
C PHE A 284 0.61 15.73 23.02
N GLU A 285 1.72 14.99 22.95
CA GLU A 285 3.01 15.52 23.34
C GLU A 285 3.93 15.55 22.13
N ILE A 286 4.42 16.74 21.80
CA ILE A 286 5.43 16.92 20.77
C ILE A 286 6.78 16.68 21.43
N VAL A 287 7.44 15.64 20.96
CA VAL A 287 8.74 15.20 21.45
C VAL A 287 9.80 15.97 20.68
N ARG A 288 10.83 16.48 21.37
CA ARG A 288 12.01 17.12 20.74
C ARG A 288 11.63 18.20 19.72
N ILE A 289 10.92 19.24 20.17
CA ILE A 289 10.44 20.36 19.34
C ILE A 289 11.57 20.99 18.49
N ILE A 290 12.79 21.02 19.00
CA ILE A 290 13.97 21.57 18.32
C ILE A 290 14.30 20.79 17.02
N GLU A 291 14.02 19.48 16.97
CA GLU A 291 14.29 18.63 15.80
C GLU A 291 13.18 18.71 14.74
N ALA A 292 12.02 19.32 15.06
CA ALA A 292 10.86 19.33 14.18
C ALA A 292 11.14 19.88 12.76
N PRO A 293 11.80 21.04 12.58
CA PRO A 293 12.08 21.55 11.22
C PRO A 293 12.92 20.58 10.39
N ARG A 294 13.95 19.96 11.00
CA ARG A 294 14.83 18.99 10.33
C ARG A 294 14.08 17.73 9.91
N VAL A 295 13.17 17.22 10.75
CA VAL A 295 12.35 16.05 10.42
C VAL A 295 11.39 16.34 9.28
N VAL A 296 10.74 17.51 9.31
CA VAL A 296 9.86 17.96 8.22
C VAL A 296 10.66 18.12 6.94
N GLU A 297 11.80 18.80 6.97
CA GLU A 297 12.66 18.99 5.80
C GLU A 297 13.07 17.65 5.17
N ARG A 298 13.53 16.68 5.96
CA ARG A 298 13.87 15.32 5.50
C ARG A 298 12.69 14.63 4.84
N HIS A 299 11.51 14.71 5.45
CA HIS A 299 10.30 14.11 4.89
C HIS A 299 9.95 14.69 3.52
N TYR A 300 9.99 16.02 3.37
CA TYR A 300 9.66 16.67 2.11
C TYR A 300 10.76 16.57 1.06
N LEU A 301 12.03 16.44 1.44
CA LEU A 301 13.11 16.08 0.52
C LEU A 301 12.86 14.71 -0.10
N ASP A 302 12.47 13.71 0.71
CA ASP A 302 12.13 12.37 0.22
C ASP A 302 10.92 12.38 -0.72
N LEU A 303 9.87 13.16 -0.38
CA LEU A 303 8.71 13.32 -1.26
C LEU A 303 9.06 14.02 -2.57
N ARG A 304 9.81 15.13 -2.51
CA ARG A 304 10.18 15.90 -3.71
C ARG A 304 10.99 15.08 -4.69
N LYS A 305 11.97 14.33 -4.18
CA LYS A 305 12.80 13.44 -5.00
C LYS A 305 11.97 12.40 -5.77
N LYS A 306 10.81 12.02 -5.25
CA LYS A 306 10.02 10.88 -5.76
C LYS A 306 8.78 11.27 -6.54
N TYR A 307 8.20 12.42 -6.24
CA TYR A 307 6.93 12.85 -6.79
C TYR A 307 7.01 14.25 -7.43
N GLY A 308 8.14 14.96 -7.32
CA GLY A 308 8.28 16.33 -7.79
C GLY A 308 7.63 17.32 -6.82
N ASN A 309 6.76 18.20 -7.30
CA ASN A 309 6.14 19.22 -6.47
C ASN A 309 5.21 18.60 -5.42
N VAL A 310 5.16 19.17 -4.22
CA VAL A 310 4.34 18.64 -3.12
C VAL A 310 3.38 19.72 -2.62
N LEU A 311 2.08 19.44 -2.64
CA LEU A 311 1.08 20.24 -1.96
C LEU A 311 0.61 19.49 -0.72
N SER A 312 0.93 20.00 0.47
CA SER A 312 0.44 19.42 1.72
C SER A 312 -0.85 20.09 2.16
N ILE A 313 -1.89 19.28 2.36
CA ILE A 313 -3.18 19.69 2.87
C ILE A 313 -3.32 19.18 4.30
N ASP A 314 -3.35 20.10 5.26
CA ASP A 314 -3.59 19.81 6.67
C ASP A 314 -5.07 19.96 7.02
N LEU A 315 -5.72 18.85 7.37
CA LEU A 315 -7.16 18.77 7.65
C LEU A 315 -7.51 18.88 9.15
N VAL A 316 -6.53 19.27 9.97
CA VAL A 316 -6.60 19.29 11.43
C VAL A 316 -7.43 20.48 11.93
N ASN A 317 -8.01 20.34 13.12
CA ASN A 317 -8.83 21.41 13.70
C ASN A 317 -7.94 22.52 14.24
N LYS A 318 -8.37 23.78 14.13
CA LYS A 318 -7.63 24.92 14.71
C LYS A 318 -7.67 24.99 16.25
N HIS A 319 -8.61 24.28 16.88
CA HIS A 319 -8.84 24.38 18.32
C HIS A 319 -8.36 23.15 19.09
N GLY A 320 -8.01 23.35 20.36
CA GLY A 320 -7.57 22.30 21.28
C GLY A 320 -6.19 21.75 20.93
N GLY A 321 -5.92 20.50 21.35
CA GLY A 321 -4.63 19.86 21.12
C GLY A 321 -4.30 19.62 19.63
N GLU A 322 -5.34 19.49 18.79
CA GLU A 322 -5.19 19.41 17.32
C GLU A 322 -4.60 20.71 16.76
N GLY A 323 -5.11 21.85 17.23
CA GLY A 323 -4.65 23.18 16.83
C GLY A 323 -3.19 23.43 17.19
N HIS A 324 -2.76 23.00 18.37
CA HIS A 324 -1.35 23.13 18.77
C HIS A 324 -0.41 22.34 17.86
N LEU A 325 -0.82 21.13 17.46
CA LEU A 325 -0.03 20.29 16.54
C LEU A 325 0.04 20.91 15.14
N SER A 326 -1.10 21.43 14.65
CA SER A 326 -1.20 22.16 13.38
C SER A 326 -0.32 23.42 13.36
N GLU A 327 -0.35 24.22 14.43
CA GLU A 327 0.48 25.42 14.57
C GLU A 327 1.98 25.07 14.50
N LYS A 328 2.40 24.04 15.23
CA LYS A 328 3.81 23.59 15.22
C LYS A 328 4.22 23.04 13.86
N PHE A 329 3.32 22.34 13.18
CA PHE A 329 3.59 21.85 11.84
C PHE A 329 3.70 23.00 10.84
N ALA A 330 2.79 23.98 10.89
CA ALA A 330 2.84 25.18 10.06
C ALA A 330 4.16 25.96 10.25
N ASN A 331 4.61 26.14 11.50
CA ASN A 331 5.89 26.78 11.80
C ASN A 331 7.09 26.00 11.24
N ALA A 332 7.08 24.67 11.33
CA ALA A 332 8.13 23.85 10.74
C ALA A 332 8.12 23.93 9.20
N MET A 333 6.93 23.97 8.58
CA MET A 333 6.76 24.10 7.13
C MET A 333 7.30 25.40 6.56
N GLN A 334 7.39 26.49 7.34
CA GLN A 334 7.97 27.77 6.85
C GLN A 334 9.41 27.61 6.31
N HIS A 335 10.16 26.61 6.78
CA HIS A 335 11.52 26.32 6.33
C HIS A 335 11.58 25.49 5.04
N VAL A 336 10.45 24.90 4.64
CA VAL A 336 10.33 23.96 3.52
C VAL A 336 9.52 24.55 2.37
N VAL A 337 8.60 25.47 2.68
CA VAL A 337 7.74 26.11 1.68
C VAL A 337 8.59 26.86 0.66
N GLY A 338 8.29 26.61 -0.61
CA GLY A 338 8.97 27.21 -1.77
C GLY A 338 8.16 26.94 -3.04
N GLU A 339 8.81 27.02 -4.20
CA GLU A 339 8.13 26.75 -5.48
C GLU A 339 7.64 25.30 -5.60
N ASP A 340 8.45 24.36 -5.09
CA ASP A 340 8.21 22.92 -5.21
C ASP A 340 7.44 22.32 -4.02
N ALA A 341 7.20 23.10 -2.96
CA ALA A 341 6.50 22.62 -1.77
C ALA A 341 5.55 23.70 -1.24
N LYS A 342 4.25 23.39 -1.20
CA LYS A 342 3.19 24.29 -0.71
C LYS A 342 2.50 23.67 0.50
N TYR A 343 2.08 24.52 1.42
CA TYR A 343 1.31 24.14 2.61
C TYR A 343 -0.02 24.85 2.62
N LEU A 344 -1.10 24.09 2.79
CA LEU A 344 -2.46 24.59 2.91
C LEU A 344 -3.12 23.99 4.15
N HIS A 345 -3.57 24.85 5.06
CA HIS A 345 -4.35 24.43 6.21
C HIS A 345 -5.85 24.60 5.91
N PHE A 346 -6.62 23.53 6.06
CA PHE A 346 -8.07 23.50 5.85
C PHE A 346 -8.77 22.88 7.05
N ASP A 347 -9.48 23.70 7.84
CA ASP A 347 -10.20 23.20 9.02
C ASP A 347 -11.45 22.40 8.60
N PHE A 348 -11.26 21.09 8.45
CA PHE A 348 -12.29 20.20 7.93
C PHE A 348 -13.55 20.17 8.82
N HIS A 349 -13.40 20.22 10.14
CA HIS A 349 -14.55 20.15 11.05
C HIS A 349 -15.32 21.46 11.05
N HIS A 350 -14.64 22.61 11.01
CA HIS A 350 -15.32 23.89 10.94
C HIS A 350 -16.03 24.08 9.60
N ILE A 351 -15.37 23.74 8.50
CA ILE A 351 -15.87 24.03 7.15
C ILE A 351 -16.93 23.02 6.73
N CYS A 352 -16.63 21.72 6.82
CA CYS A 352 -17.54 20.65 6.35
C CYS A 352 -18.48 20.14 7.44
N GLY A 353 -18.14 20.33 8.72
CA GLY A 353 -18.95 19.82 9.84
C GLY A 353 -19.17 18.31 9.75
N HIS A 354 -20.39 17.89 10.08
CA HIS A 354 -20.83 16.50 9.96
C HIS A 354 -21.53 16.19 8.64
N VAL A 355 -21.94 17.20 7.84
CA VAL A 355 -22.91 17.03 6.75
C VAL A 355 -22.57 17.83 5.47
N HIS A 356 -21.80 18.92 5.53
CA HIS A 356 -21.61 19.86 4.42
C HIS A 356 -20.31 19.61 3.62
N PHE A 357 -20.18 18.41 3.06
CA PHE A 357 -19.00 18.04 2.27
C PHE A 357 -18.93 18.71 0.90
N GLU A 358 -20.03 19.30 0.42
CA GLU A 358 -20.06 20.19 -0.76
C GLU A 358 -19.01 21.30 -0.65
N ARG A 359 -18.75 21.79 0.57
CA ARG A 359 -17.76 22.83 0.85
C ARG A 359 -16.31 22.38 0.63
N LEU A 360 -16.07 21.12 0.27
CA LEU A 360 -14.79 20.69 -0.27
C LEU A 360 -14.51 21.27 -1.65
N SER A 361 -15.52 21.80 -2.36
CA SER A 361 -15.28 22.63 -3.55
C SER A 361 -14.38 23.83 -3.22
N ILE A 362 -14.58 24.48 -2.07
CA ILE A 362 -13.74 25.60 -1.61
C ILE A 362 -12.27 25.18 -1.51
N LEU A 363 -12.01 23.96 -1.03
CA LEU A 363 -10.65 23.42 -0.99
C LEU A 363 -10.11 23.20 -2.42
N TYR A 364 -10.94 22.66 -3.31
CA TYR A 364 -10.56 22.44 -4.70
C TYR A 364 -10.21 23.76 -5.42
N ASP A 365 -11.03 24.79 -5.26
CA ASP A 365 -10.83 26.10 -5.89
C ASP A 365 -9.48 26.73 -5.47
N GLN A 366 -9.00 26.45 -4.26
CA GLN A 366 -7.70 26.93 -3.77
C GLN A 366 -6.49 26.15 -4.34
N ILE A 367 -6.72 24.96 -4.89
CA ILE A 367 -5.65 24.04 -5.33
C ILE A 367 -5.76 23.68 -6.81
N GLU A 368 -6.76 24.17 -7.53
CA GLU A 368 -7.01 23.85 -8.94
C GLU A 368 -5.78 24.16 -9.80
N ASP A 369 -5.14 25.31 -9.59
CA ASP A 369 -3.88 25.69 -10.26
C ASP A 369 -2.78 24.63 -10.09
N PHE A 370 -2.73 23.97 -8.93
CA PHE A 370 -1.77 22.90 -8.68
C PHE A 370 -2.09 21.67 -9.53
N PHE A 371 -3.36 21.31 -9.72
CA PHE A 371 -3.77 20.19 -10.56
C PHE A 371 -3.42 20.44 -12.03
N ILE A 372 -3.74 21.63 -12.54
CA ILE A 372 -3.45 22.02 -13.92
C ILE A 372 -1.94 22.02 -14.19
N LYS A 373 -1.14 22.56 -13.26
CA LYS A 373 0.32 22.62 -13.40
C LYS A 373 0.99 21.26 -13.31
N ASN A 374 0.54 20.40 -12.38
CA ASN A 374 1.22 19.14 -12.06
C ASN A 374 0.68 17.92 -12.80
N ARG A 375 -0.47 18.06 -13.47
CA ARG A 375 -1.05 17.09 -14.40
C ARG A 375 -1.19 15.68 -13.76
N TYR A 376 -1.23 14.68 -14.62
CA TYR A 376 -1.33 13.26 -14.30
C TYR A 376 -0.52 12.48 -15.34
N PHE A 377 -0.29 11.19 -15.11
CA PHE A 377 0.41 10.34 -16.06
C PHE A 377 -0.54 9.85 -17.16
N LEU A 378 -0.18 10.00 -18.43
CA LEU A 378 -0.99 9.53 -19.57
C LEU A 378 -0.14 8.80 -20.61
N LEU A 379 -0.57 7.59 -20.95
CA LEU A 379 -0.10 6.81 -22.09
C LEU A 379 -1.15 6.82 -23.20
N ASN A 380 -0.68 6.96 -24.44
CA ASN A 380 -1.53 6.77 -25.62
C ASN A 380 -1.71 5.28 -25.97
N GLU A 381 -2.50 5.01 -27.01
CA GLU A 381 -2.77 3.66 -27.53
C GLU A 381 -1.51 2.88 -27.93
N LYS A 382 -0.42 3.57 -28.26
CA LYS A 382 0.88 2.98 -28.62
C LYS A 382 1.80 2.75 -27.41
N GLY A 383 1.36 3.10 -26.20
CA GLY A 383 2.17 3.04 -24.99
C GLY A 383 3.22 4.17 -24.87
N GLU A 384 3.10 5.22 -25.70
CA GLU A 384 3.97 6.38 -25.64
C GLU A 384 3.45 7.37 -24.58
N LYS A 385 4.41 8.01 -23.91
CA LYS A 385 4.14 8.98 -22.84
C LYS A 385 3.67 10.30 -23.41
N VAL A 386 2.43 10.67 -23.10
CA VAL A 386 1.81 11.94 -23.49
C VAL A 386 1.93 12.98 -22.36
N GLU A 387 1.67 12.55 -21.13
CA GLU A 387 1.73 13.43 -19.95
C GLU A 387 2.46 12.75 -18.78
N LEU A 388 3.05 13.58 -17.93
CA LEU A 388 3.72 13.17 -16.69
C LEU A 388 3.07 13.86 -15.50
N GLN A 389 2.90 13.10 -14.42
CA GLN A 389 2.59 13.69 -13.13
C GLN A 389 3.87 14.29 -12.53
N LEU A 390 3.88 15.62 -12.38
CA LEU A 390 5.03 16.41 -11.90
C LEU A 390 4.91 16.80 -10.42
N GLY A 391 3.81 16.44 -9.77
CA GLY A 391 3.57 16.76 -8.37
C GLY A 391 2.51 15.88 -7.72
N VAL A 392 2.49 15.88 -6.39
CA VAL A 392 1.58 15.07 -5.57
C VAL A 392 0.91 15.90 -4.49
N VAL A 393 -0.37 15.58 -4.22
CA VAL A 393 -1.09 16.09 -3.06
C VAL A 393 -0.87 15.14 -1.89
N ARG A 394 -0.35 15.69 -0.79
CA ARG A 394 -0.18 15.02 0.49
C ARG A 394 -1.26 15.45 1.45
N THR A 395 -2.22 14.58 1.74
CA THR A 395 -3.26 14.87 2.74
C THR A 395 -2.85 14.34 4.10
N ASN A 396 -2.83 15.16 5.13
CA ASN A 396 -2.59 14.74 6.50
C ASN A 396 -3.74 15.08 7.43
N CYS A 397 -3.86 14.25 8.46
CA CYS A 397 -4.82 14.36 9.54
C CYS A 397 -4.21 13.64 10.76
N ILE A 398 -4.85 13.72 11.92
CA ILE A 398 -4.40 12.99 13.11
C ILE A 398 -4.42 11.48 12.87
N ASP A 399 -5.56 10.96 12.42
CA ASP A 399 -5.73 9.52 12.18
C ASP A 399 -5.52 9.11 10.72
N CYS A 400 -5.57 10.05 9.77
CA CYS A 400 -5.43 9.77 8.33
C CYS A 400 -6.35 8.64 7.83
N LEU A 401 -7.57 8.56 8.37
CA LEU A 401 -8.58 7.59 7.96
C LEU A 401 -9.75 8.31 7.26
N ASP A 402 -10.70 8.85 8.01
CA ASP A 402 -11.96 9.35 7.44
C ASP A 402 -11.81 10.66 6.64
N ARG A 403 -11.31 11.72 7.27
CA ARG A 403 -11.17 13.06 6.65
C ARG A 403 -10.30 13.02 5.39
N THR A 404 -9.22 12.25 5.46
CA THR A 404 -8.28 12.06 4.35
C THR A 404 -8.90 11.25 3.23
N ASN A 405 -9.66 10.18 3.52
CA ASN A 405 -10.30 9.38 2.48
C ASN A 405 -11.32 10.21 1.69
N VAL A 406 -12.16 10.98 2.39
CA VAL A 406 -13.15 11.86 1.76
C VAL A 406 -12.46 12.90 0.89
N THR A 407 -11.38 13.52 1.39
CA THR A 407 -10.62 14.52 0.62
C THR A 407 -9.97 13.89 -0.61
N GLN A 408 -9.26 12.76 -0.46
CA GLN A 408 -8.62 12.07 -1.59
C GLN A 408 -9.62 11.59 -2.64
N SER A 409 -10.81 11.13 -2.22
CA SER A 409 -11.90 10.74 -3.11
C SER A 409 -12.42 11.92 -3.93
N MET A 410 -12.60 13.09 -3.30
CA MET A 410 -12.98 14.33 -4.01
C MET A 410 -11.91 14.74 -5.03
N LEU A 411 -10.63 14.70 -4.64
CA LEU A 411 -9.52 15.00 -5.55
C LEU A 411 -9.43 14.01 -6.72
N GLY A 412 -9.64 12.71 -6.44
CA GLY A 412 -9.68 11.66 -7.45
C GLY A 412 -10.85 11.83 -8.41
N ARG A 413 -12.02 12.27 -7.91
CA ARG A 413 -13.20 12.59 -8.71
C ARG A 413 -12.93 13.73 -9.68
N LYS A 414 -12.35 14.84 -9.19
CA LYS A 414 -12.02 15.99 -10.04
C LYS A 414 -10.97 15.65 -11.09
N MET A 415 -9.97 14.85 -10.73
CA MET A 415 -8.98 14.37 -11.71
C MET A 415 -9.61 13.43 -12.74
N LEU A 416 -10.52 12.53 -12.33
CA LEU A 416 -11.26 11.66 -13.23
C LEU A 416 -12.05 12.47 -14.26
N GLU A 417 -12.79 13.50 -13.81
CA GLU A 417 -13.51 14.41 -14.71
C GLU A 417 -12.56 15.07 -15.73
N PHE A 418 -11.41 15.56 -15.28
CA PHE A 418 -10.40 16.16 -16.17
C PHE A 418 -9.84 15.16 -17.18
N GLN A 419 -9.60 13.91 -16.76
CA GLN A 419 -9.12 12.83 -17.61
C GLN A 419 -10.17 12.42 -18.66
N LEU A 420 -11.44 12.26 -18.27
CA LEU A 420 -12.53 11.89 -19.17
C LEU A 420 -12.82 12.97 -20.21
N ARG A 421 -12.75 14.26 -19.83
CA ARG A 421 -12.84 15.39 -20.77
C ARG A 421 -11.69 15.41 -21.77
N ARG A 422 -10.46 15.17 -21.28
CA ARG A 422 -9.27 15.12 -22.14
C ARG A 422 -9.34 13.97 -23.15
N LEU A 423 -9.97 12.86 -22.79
CA LEU A 423 -10.20 11.70 -23.66
C LEU A 423 -11.44 11.86 -24.56
N GLY A 424 -12.17 12.98 -24.48
CA GLY A 424 -13.32 13.29 -25.31
C GLY A 424 -14.58 12.47 -24.98
N ILE A 425 -14.67 11.89 -23.78
CA ILE A 425 -15.88 11.20 -23.32
C ILE A 425 -16.86 12.20 -22.71
N PHE A 426 -16.33 13.12 -21.90
CA PHE A 426 -17.13 14.15 -21.25
C PHE A 426 -17.09 15.44 -22.04
N ASP A 427 -18.26 16.06 -22.17
CA ASP A 427 -18.37 17.45 -22.62
C ASP A 427 -17.79 18.42 -21.57
N ALA A 428 -17.58 19.68 -21.96
CA ALA A 428 -16.90 20.68 -21.12
C ALA A 428 -17.53 20.84 -19.72
N GLU A 429 -18.86 20.83 -19.63
CA GLU A 429 -19.63 21.00 -18.39
C GLU A 429 -20.10 19.67 -17.78
N GLU A 430 -19.78 18.54 -18.41
CA GLU A 430 -20.21 17.23 -17.94
C GLU A 430 -19.41 16.79 -16.71
N THR A 431 -20.09 16.16 -15.76
CA THR A 431 -19.51 15.71 -14.49
C THR A 431 -19.87 14.25 -14.23
N ILE A 432 -19.17 13.62 -13.28
CA ILE A 432 -19.49 12.23 -12.91
C ILE A 432 -20.92 12.10 -12.38
N SER A 433 -21.45 13.15 -11.74
CA SER A 433 -22.82 13.19 -11.24
C SER A 433 -23.88 13.05 -12.34
N SER A 434 -23.54 13.37 -13.59
CA SER A 434 -24.41 13.17 -14.75
C SER A 434 -24.58 11.69 -15.13
N HIS A 435 -23.73 10.80 -14.60
CA HIS A 435 -23.72 9.36 -14.88
C HIS A 435 -23.95 8.54 -13.59
N PRO A 436 -25.20 8.23 -13.23
CA PRO A 436 -25.52 7.62 -11.94
C PRO A 436 -24.77 6.31 -11.65
N ASN A 437 -24.64 5.42 -12.65
CA ASN A 437 -23.96 4.14 -12.51
C ASN A 437 -22.45 4.30 -12.24
N LEU A 438 -21.82 5.27 -12.93
CA LEU A 438 -20.42 5.61 -12.72
C LEU A 438 -20.23 6.23 -11.34
N ASP A 439 -21.09 7.16 -10.96
CA ASP A 439 -21.04 7.85 -9.67
C ASP A 439 -21.18 6.88 -8.50
N GLU A 440 -22.17 5.99 -8.54
CA GLU A 440 -22.40 4.96 -7.52
C GLU A 440 -21.19 4.01 -7.42
N SER A 441 -20.70 3.51 -8.55
CA SER A 441 -19.54 2.60 -8.57
C SER A 441 -18.28 3.28 -8.02
N PHE A 442 -18.05 4.55 -8.39
CA PHE A 442 -16.94 5.35 -7.87
C PHE A 442 -17.04 5.59 -6.37
N LYS A 443 -18.24 5.86 -5.86
CA LYS A 443 -18.52 6.02 -4.43
C LYS A 443 -18.23 4.73 -3.66
N ILE A 444 -18.71 3.58 -4.17
CA ILE A 444 -18.45 2.26 -3.56
C ILE A 444 -16.94 1.96 -3.56
N LEU A 445 -16.25 2.22 -4.66
CA LEU A 445 -14.82 2.02 -4.82
C LEU A 445 -14.01 2.74 -3.73
N TRP A 446 -14.23 4.05 -3.57
CA TRP A 446 -13.52 4.85 -2.56
C TRP A 446 -13.93 4.56 -1.12
N ALA A 447 -15.16 4.09 -0.90
CA ALA A 447 -15.62 3.67 0.42
C ALA A 447 -14.89 2.39 0.86
N ASN A 448 -14.85 1.37 0.00
CA ASN A 448 -14.17 0.11 0.28
C ASN A 448 -12.65 0.31 0.43
N HIS A 449 -12.05 1.18 -0.39
CA HIS A 449 -10.66 1.60 -0.21
C HIS A 449 -10.41 2.25 1.17
N GLY A 450 -11.32 3.11 1.63
CA GLY A 450 -11.24 3.73 2.95
C GLY A 450 -11.33 2.72 4.09
N ASP A 451 -12.27 1.78 3.99
CA ASP A 451 -12.49 0.71 4.98
C ASP A 451 -11.28 -0.20 5.10
N ASP A 452 -10.72 -0.68 3.98
CA ASP A 452 -9.56 -1.57 3.98
C ASP A 452 -8.35 -0.95 4.69
N ILE A 453 -8.05 0.32 4.38
CA ILE A 453 -6.91 1.00 4.99
C ILE A 453 -7.17 1.34 6.47
N SER A 454 -8.43 1.62 6.83
CA SER A 454 -8.83 1.80 8.23
C SER A 454 -8.62 0.52 9.03
N ILE A 455 -9.07 -0.63 8.53
CA ILE A 455 -8.91 -1.93 9.18
C ILE A 455 -7.43 -2.23 9.43
N GLN A 456 -6.55 -1.91 8.48
CA GLN A 456 -5.11 -2.15 8.60
C GLN A 456 -4.40 -1.28 9.64
N TYR A 457 -4.99 -0.16 10.05
CA TYR A 457 -4.37 0.78 11.00
C TYR A 457 -5.07 0.78 12.37
N SER A 458 -6.40 0.76 12.41
CA SER A 458 -7.19 0.78 13.66
C SER A 458 -7.86 -0.55 13.99
N GLY A 459 -7.85 -1.55 13.10
CA GLY A 459 -8.58 -2.79 13.28
C GLY A 459 -10.10 -2.69 13.04
N THR A 460 -10.58 -1.53 12.59
CA THR A 460 -12.01 -1.26 12.34
C THR A 460 -12.23 -0.61 10.97
N PRO A 461 -13.38 -0.80 10.31
CA PRO A 461 -13.76 -0.04 9.12
C PRO A 461 -13.76 1.48 9.36
N ALA A 462 -13.78 2.26 8.27
CA ALA A 462 -13.78 3.72 8.36
C ALA A 462 -15.14 4.20 8.91
N LEU A 463 -15.11 5.11 9.89
CA LEU A 463 -16.31 5.62 10.54
C LEU A 463 -17.19 6.45 9.58
N LYS A 464 -16.60 7.00 8.50
CA LYS A 464 -17.32 7.76 7.47
C LYS A 464 -17.49 7.00 6.14
N GLY A 465 -17.37 5.68 6.13
CA GLY A 465 -17.55 4.86 4.92
C GLY A 465 -18.90 5.11 4.24
N ASP A 466 -19.98 5.20 5.02
CA ASP A 466 -21.34 5.46 4.51
C ASP A 466 -21.49 6.79 3.78
N PHE A 467 -20.72 7.81 4.16
CA PHE A 467 -20.79 9.11 3.48
C PHE A 467 -20.16 9.06 2.09
N VAL A 468 -19.06 8.33 1.94
CA VAL A 468 -18.46 8.09 0.63
C VAL A 468 -19.43 7.29 -0.24
N ARG A 469 -20.12 6.28 0.33
CA ARG A 469 -21.11 5.45 -0.39
C ARG A 469 -22.34 6.25 -0.85
N TYR A 470 -22.86 7.17 -0.03
CA TYR A 470 -24.21 7.71 -0.27
C TYR A 470 -24.31 9.23 -0.53
N ARG A 471 -23.29 10.06 -0.26
CA ARG A 471 -23.50 11.53 -0.18
C ARG A 471 -22.52 12.45 -0.91
N LEU A 472 -21.59 11.96 -1.73
CA LEU A 472 -20.68 12.83 -2.51
C LEU A 472 -21.31 13.51 -3.74
N SER A 473 -22.60 13.34 -4.00
CA SER A 473 -23.32 14.07 -5.05
C SER A 473 -23.97 15.31 -4.46
N CYS A 474 -23.37 16.48 -4.67
CA CYS A 474 -24.11 17.75 -4.70
C CYS A 474 -23.30 18.80 -5.46
N SER A 475 -23.72 19.04 -6.69
CA SER A 475 -23.61 20.32 -7.37
C SER A 475 -24.90 20.45 -8.18
N ALA A 476 -25.58 21.58 -8.03
CA ALA A 476 -26.86 21.96 -8.61
C ALA A 476 -28.13 21.58 -7.81
N GLU A 477 -28.89 22.64 -7.53
CA GLU A 477 -30.29 22.70 -7.11
C GLU A 477 -30.64 22.45 -5.64
N ILE A 478 -30.47 23.50 -4.82
CA ILE A 478 -31.55 23.95 -3.92
C ILE A 478 -31.62 25.50 -3.96
N GLU A 479 -32.26 26.03 -5.00
CA GLU A 479 -33.03 27.28 -4.87
C GLU A 479 -34.45 26.90 -4.44
N LYS A 480 -34.78 27.10 -3.17
CA LYS A 480 -35.99 27.76 -2.63
C LYS A 480 -36.15 27.51 -1.14
#